data_AF-A0A661XPP4-F1
#
_entry.id   AF-A0A661XPP4-F1
#
_cell.length_a   1.000
_cell.length_b   1.000
_cell.length_c   1.000
_cell.angle_alpha   90.00
_cell.angle_beta   90.00
_cell.angle_gamma   90.00
#
_symmetry.space_group_name_H-M   'P 1'
#
loop_
_entity.id
_entity.type
_entity.pdbx_description
1 polymer ?
#
loop_
_entity_poly.entity_id
_entity_poly.type
_entity_poly.pdbx_seq_one_letter_code
_entity_poly.pdbx_strand_id
1 'polypeptide(L)'
;MKGAKYQLLKFAKTILSVGTIMVFAGHVARAQTSAQKKSLTPQITLLVFSGSDWCLPCIRFERAVLQDSAFIAFGDDHLTIVKADFPQHKKLSEEEVRHNEELAEKYNPQGYFPHVLLLDAQGKVLRKIITNKVDAKKVISQIAPFVPSLNLEEFSASLLLMGSSFQITLVAQKGEGASYLAEAINEIQGIESWLSSWQEGSITTRLNNEAAKHPVKVPVEYYQLVKRCLELSKLTQGAFDISFNGLSNLYEFDQKEHELPASSLISRNLAHVGYEKIILHDNYRISFSDSLVRIGFGAIGKGYAAEHVKKLMEGYGVPGGVVNASGDLTTWGTQASGEGWKVGVPEPGNKENIILWLPIEGKAIATSGDYEKYFTYQGQRYSHIINPKTGLPVVGASSVSIISGSAELSDALATAVSVLGIEVGLNLIDQIDGVECVFIDNKRKLHVSKGLQTYAY
;
A
#
# COMPACT_ATOMS: atom_id res chain seq x y z
N MET A 1 -2.87 -37.67 7.99
CA MET A 1 -1.54 -37.89 8.59
C MET A 1 -0.68 -38.86 7.74
N LYS A 2 -0.31 -38.47 6.52
CA LYS A 2 0.59 -39.24 5.63
C LYS A 2 1.65 -38.34 4.95
N GLY A 3 2.00 -37.21 5.57
CA GLY A 3 3.10 -36.32 5.13
C GLY A 3 4.47 -36.70 5.71
N ALA A 4 4.55 -37.73 6.56
CA ALA A 4 5.77 -38.09 7.28
C ALA A 4 6.64 -39.15 6.60
N LYS A 5 6.25 -39.66 5.41
CA LYS A 5 7.00 -40.73 4.73
C LYS A 5 8.11 -40.27 3.78
N TYR A 6 8.19 -38.97 3.47
CA TYR A 6 9.30 -38.42 2.67
C TYR A 6 10.53 -38.01 3.49
N GLN A 7 10.46 -38.10 4.83
CA GLN A 7 11.53 -37.69 5.76
C GLN A 7 12.43 -38.85 6.26
N LEU A 8 12.23 -40.10 5.80
CA LEU A 8 12.83 -41.29 6.44
C LEU A 8 13.80 -42.11 5.57
N LEU A 9 14.44 -41.50 4.57
CA LEU A 9 15.47 -42.17 3.76
C LEU A 9 16.79 -41.40 3.57
N LYS A 10 17.02 -40.29 4.29
CA LYS A 10 18.32 -39.60 4.36
C LYS A 10 19.00 -39.84 5.71
N PHE A 11 19.44 -41.07 5.98
CA PHE A 11 20.42 -41.36 7.04
C PHE A 11 21.19 -42.65 6.71
N ALA A 12 22.10 -42.59 5.73
CA ALA A 12 23.26 -43.48 5.68
C ALA A 12 24.31 -42.98 4.67
N LYS A 13 25.51 -42.72 5.20
CA LYS A 13 26.84 -42.62 4.56
C LYS A 13 27.39 -41.23 4.20
N THR A 14 28.18 -40.72 5.14
CA THR A 14 29.34 -39.84 4.97
C THR A 14 30.58 -40.67 4.55
N ILE A 15 31.46 -40.14 3.68
CA ILE A 15 32.93 -39.99 3.84
C ILE A 15 33.69 -39.89 2.48
N LEU A 16 34.38 -38.74 2.32
CA LEU A 16 35.63 -38.40 1.60
C LEU A 16 35.92 -38.90 0.16
N SER A 17 36.08 -37.94 -0.78
CA SER A 17 37.39 -37.67 -1.42
C SER A 17 37.43 -36.30 -2.14
N VAL A 18 38.64 -35.76 -2.23
CA VAL A 18 39.07 -34.50 -2.87
C VAL A 18 39.08 -34.66 -4.39
N GLY A 19 38.65 -33.65 -5.16
CA GLY A 19 38.98 -33.60 -6.58
C GLY A 19 38.13 -32.67 -7.46
N THR A 20 38.74 -31.56 -7.87
CA THR A 20 38.61 -30.95 -9.20
C THR A 20 37.33 -30.17 -9.54
N ILE A 21 37.52 -28.85 -9.61
CA ILE A 21 36.71 -27.89 -10.37
C ILE A 21 36.55 -28.41 -11.81
N MET A 22 35.34 -28.79 -12.20
CA MET A 22 34.99 -29.02 -13.60
C MET A 22 33.69 -28.31 -13.92
N VAL A 23 33.84 -27.22 -14.68
CA VAL A 23 32.79 -26.47 -15.35
C VAL A 23 32.02 -27.42 -16.28
N PHE A 24 30.71 -27.58 -16.10
CA PHE A 24 29.83 -28.11 -17.14
C PHE A 24 28.49 -27.36 -17.17
N ALA A 25 28.47 -26.32 -17.99
CA ALA A 25 27.28 -25.88 -18.69
C ALA A 25 26.78 -27.05 -19.56
N GLY A 26 25.51 -27.48 -19.43
CA GLY A 26 25.02 -28.54 -20.31
C GLY A 26 23.61 -29.07 -20.13
N HIS A 27 22.94 -28.89 -18.98
CA HIS A 27 21.70 -29.64 -18.71
C HIS A 27 20.41 -28.81 -18.58
N VAL A 28 20.45 -27.52 -18.96
CA VAL A 28 19.23 -26.74 -19.28
C VAL A 28 18.79 -26.98 -20.75
N ALA A 29 19.64 -27.58 -21.59
CA ALA A 29 19.38 -27.78 -23.02
C ALA A 29 18.45 -28.97 -23.36
N ARG A 30 18.07 -29.82 -22.40
CA ARG A 30 17.22 -31.00 -22.70
C ARG A 30 15.72 -30.73 -22.74
N ALA A 31 15.28 -29.54 -22.31
CA ALA A 31 13.91 -29.07 -22.58
C ALA A 31 13.71 -28.56 -24.02
N GLN A 32 14.74 -28.62 -24.89
CA GLN A 32 14.70 -28.06 -26.25
C GLN A 32 14.26 -29.04 -27.36
N THR A 33 13.81 -30.27 -27.05
CA THR A 33 13.41 -31.23 -28.09
C THR A 33 11.92 -31.25 -28.44
N SER A 34 11.22 -30.13 -28.22
CA SER A 34 9.94 -29.82 -28.88
C SER A 34 9.78 -28.33 -29.27
N ALA A 35 10.84 -27.52 -29.19
CA ALA A 35 10.81 -26.08 -29.46
C ALA A 35 11.68 -25.66 -30.67
N GLN A 36 11.71 -26.47 -31.73
CA GLN A 36 12.32 -26.08 -33.01
C GLN A 36 11.26 -25.55 -33.99
N LYS A 37 10.81 -24.32 -33.75
CA LYS A 37 10.42 -23.36 -34.81
C LYS A 37 10.30 -21.95 -34.22
N LYS A 38 11.12 -21.04 -34.76
CA LYS A 38 11.25 -19.60 -34.51
C LYS A 38 11.95 -19.19 -33.20
N SER A 39 13.18 -18.69 -33.39
CA SER A 39 13.93 -17.81 -32.50
C SER A 39 13.08 -16.60 -32.06
N LEU A 40 12.78 -16.54 -30.76
CA LEU A 40 12.65 -15.38 -29.86
C LEU A 40 12.42 -15.97 -28.45
N THR A 41 13.46 -16.55 -27.84
CA THR A 41 13.32 -17.30 -26.58
C THR A 41 13.05 -16.38 -25.39
N PRO A 42 12.00 -16.64 -24.59
CA PRO A 42 11.77 -15.91 -23.35
C PRO A 42 12.89 -16.15 -22.34
N GLN A 43 13.46 -15.07 -21.78
CA GLN A 43 14.60 -15.12 -20.85
C GLN A 43 14.23 -15.55 -19.42
N ILE A 44 12.93 -15.76 -19.16
CA ILE A 44 12.39 -16.00 -17.83
C ILE A 44 11.59 -17.30 -17.79
N THR A 45 11.82 -18.07 -16.72
CA THR A 45 11.14 -19.34 -16.48
C THR A 45 10.16 -19.23 -15.33
N LEU A 46 8.92 -19.63 -15.54
CA LEU A 46 7.94 -19.84 -14.48
C LEU A 46 7.96 -21.32 -14.07
N LEU A 47 8.58 -21.62 -12.94
CA LEU A 47 8.67 -22.97 -12.38
C LEU A 47 7.49 -23.22 -11.42
N VAL A 48 6.63 -24.18 -11.77
CA VAL A 48 5.40 -24.52 -11.04
C VAL A 48 5.53 -25.90 -10.42
N PHE A 49 5.65 -25.97 -9.10
CA PHE A 49 5.50 -27.21 -8.33
C PHE A 49 4.02 -27.44 -8.01
N SER A 50 3.48 -28.54 -8.51
CA SER A 50 2.05 -28.87 -8.43
C SER A 50 1.84 -30.30 -7.95
N GLY A 51 0.74 -30.54 -7.24
CA GLY A 51 0.17 -31.87 -7.03
C GLY A 51 -1.16 -31.99 -7.78
N SER A 52 -1.12 -32.33 -9.07
CA SER A 52 -2.28 -32.17 -9.98
C SER A 52 -3.56 -32.93 -9.61
N ASP A 53 -3.49 -33.98 -8.79
CA ASP A 53 -4.64 -34.83 -8.45
C ASP A 53 -5.03 -34.83 -6.97
N TRP A 54 -4.21 -34.27 -6.08
CA TRP A 54 -4.48 -34.26 -4.63
C TRP A 54 -4.39 -32.86 -3.99
N CYS A 55 -3.68 -31.91 -4.60
CA CYS A 55 -3.52 -30.56 -4.06
C CYS A 55 -4.62 -29.63 -4.61
N LEU A 56 -5.69 -29.44 -3.83
CA LEU A 56 -6.81 -28.59 -4.24
C LEU A 56 -6.39 -27.15 -4.62
N PRO A 57 -5.50 -26.47 -3.88
CA PRO A 57 -5.02 -25.14 -4.30
C PRO A 57 -4.23 -25.18 -5.61
N CYS A 58 -3.50 -26.26 -5.91
CA CYS A 58 -2.79 -26.45 -7.19
C CYS A 58 -3.77 -26.58 -8.36
N ILE A 59 -4.82 -27.41 -8.19
CA ILE A 59 -5.88 -27.58 -9.20
C ILE A 59 -6.59 -26.25 -9.48
N ARG A 60 -6.82 -25.44 -8.44
CA ARG A 60 -7.40 -24.11 -8.60
C ARG A 60 -6.48 -23.16 -9.36
N PHE A 61 -5.19 -23.13 -9.02
CA PHE A 61 -4.19 -22.32 -9.72
C PHE A 61 -4.10 -22.70 -11.21
N GLU A 62 -4.10 -24.00 -11.52
CA GLU A 62 -4.15 -24.48 -12.89
C GLU A 62 -5.32 -23.87 -13.67
N ARG A 63 -6.54 -23.99 -13.13
CA ARG A 63 -7.76 -23.54 -13.81
C ARG A 63 -7.89 -22.02 -13.89
N ALA A 64 -7.55 -21.32 -12.83
CA ALA A 64 -7.77 -19.88 -12.70
C ALA A 64 -6.65 -19.03 -13.31
N VAL A 65 -5.48 -19.63 -13.55
CA VAL A 65 -4.29 -18.91 -14.02
C VAL A 65 -3.72 -19.61 -15.25
N LEU A 66 -3.22 -20.84 -15.13
CA LEU A 66 -2.46 -21.47 -16.22
C LEU A 66 -3.32 -21.81 -17.45
N GLN A 67 -4.64 -21.95 -17.27
CA GLN A 67 -5.61 -22.20 -18.34
C GLN A 67 -6.38 -20.94 -18.78
N ASP A 68 -6.10 -19.79 -18.18
CA ASP A 68 -6.73 -18.53 -18.57
C ASP A 68 -6.14 -18.01 -19.89
N SER A 69 -6.98 -17.52 -20.79
CA SER A 69 -6.56 -17.08 -22.12
C SER A 69 -5.57 -15.91 -22.09
N ALA A 70 -5.71 -14.98 -21.14
CA ALA A 70 -4.79 -13.85 -21.02
C ALA A 70 -3.42 -14.30 -20.53
N PHE A 71 -3.38 -15.26 -19.59
CA PHE A 71 -2.13 -15.84 -19.11
C PHE A 71 -1.45 -16.71 -20.17
N ILE A 72 -2.20 -17.50 -20.94
CA ILE A 72 -1.64 -18.29 -22.04
C ILE A 72 -0.99 -17.37 -23.07
N ALA A 73 -1.70 -16.32 -23.53
CA ALA A 73 -1.15 -15.36 -24.48
C ALA A 73 0.13 -14.69 -23.95
N PHE A 74 0.11 -14.24 -22.70
CA PHE A 74 1.30 -13.67 -22.05
C PHE A 74 2.44 -14.69 -21.92
N GLY A 75 2.13 -15.92 -21.53
CA GLY A 75 3.09 -17.00 -21.34
C GLY A 75 3.78 -17.39 -22.64
N ASP A 76 3.01 -17.53 -23.73
CA ASP A 76 3.52 -17.90 -25.05
C ASP A 76 4.54 -16.88 -25.58
N ASP A 77 4.31 -15.59 -25.33
CA ASP A 77 5.16 -14.50 -25.81
C ASP A 77 6.37 -14.22 -24.89
N HIS A 78 6.29 -14.56 -23.60
CA HIS A 78 7.20 -14.01 -22.60
C HIS A 78 7.80 -15.01 -21.60
N LEU A 79 7.30 -16.24 -21.51
CA LEU A 79 7.71 -17.18 -20.48
C LEU A 79 8.08 -18.56 -21.02
N THR A 80 9.06 -19.20 -20.39
CA THR A 80 9.18 -20.66 -20.42
C THR A 80 8.46 -21.21 -19.19
N ILE A 81 7.36 -21.93 -19.37
CA ILE A 81 6.64 -22.54 -18.24
C ILE A 81 7.16 -23.95 -18.02
N VAL A 82 7.72 -24.22 -16.84
CA VAL A 82 8.20 -25.54 -16.42
C VAL A 82 7.31 -26.03 -15.29
N LYS A 83 6.65 -27.18 -15.49
CA LYS A 83 5.76 -27.76 -14.49
C LYS A 83 6.37 -29.02 -13.89
N ALA A 84 6.75 -28.94 -12.62
CA ALA A 84 7.17 -30.08 -11.81
C ALA A 84 5.95 -30.64 -11.06
N ASP A 85 5.33 -31.68 -11.62
CA ASP A 85 4.10 -32.27 -11.09
C ASP A 85 4.39 -33.50 -10.21
N PHE A 86 3.71 -33.59 -9.07
CA PHE A 86 3.85 -34.64 -8.05
C PHE A 86 2.51 -35.30 -7.78
N PRO A 87 1.92 -36.01 -8.76
CA PRO A 87 0.64 -36.67 -8.60
C PRO A 87 0.72 -37.90 -7.66
N GLN A 88 -0.40 -38.27 -7.06
CA GLN A 88 -0.54 -39.49 -6.24
C GLN A 88 -1.13 -40.68 -7.01
N HIS A 89 -1.95 -40.41 -8.03
CA HIS A 89 -2.72 -41.40 -8.78
C HIS A 89 -2.33 -41.43 -10.26
N LYS A 90 -1.92 -40.29 -10.83
CA LYS A 90 -1.38 -40.25 -12.19
C LYS A 90 0.04 -40.84 -12.23
N LYS A 91 0.29 -41.75 -13.16
CA LYS A 91 1.61 -42.36 -13.38
C LYS A 91 2.47 -41.45 -14.27
N LEU A 92 3.65 -41.08 -13.79
CA LEU A 92 4.68 -40.38 -14.57
C LEU A 92 5.73 -41.37 -15.06
N SER A 93 6.45 -41.02 -16.12
CA SER A 93 7.63 -41.76 -16.56
C SER A 93 8.78 -41.60 -15.55
N GLU A 94 9.72 -42.55 -15.54
CA GLU A 94 10.89 -42.49 -14.65
C GLU A 94 11.74 -41.23 -14.89
N GLU A 95 11.80 -40.76 -16.13
CA GLU A 95 12.51 -39.53 -16.49
C GLU A 95 11.83 -38.28 -15.93
N GLU A 96 10.50 -38.18 -16.03
CA GLU A 96 9.73 -37.09 -15.43
C GLU A 96 9.85 -37.08 -13.90
N VAL A 97 9.78 -38.26 -13.26
CA VAL A 97 9.95 -38.37 -11.80
C VAL A 97 11.33 -37.86 -11.40
N ARG A 98 12.40 -38.36 -12.04
CA ARG A 98 13.77 -37.92 -11.75
C ARG A 98 13.94 -36.42 -11.95
N HIS A 99 13.43 -35.88 -13.05
CA HIS A 99 13.51 -34.45 -13.35
C HIS A 99 12.78 -33.59 -12.31
N ASN A 100 11.57 -34.00 -11.91
CA ASN A 100 10.78 -33.27 -10.91
C ASN A 100 11.46 -33.32 -9.54
N GLU A 101 12.02 -34.47 -9.14
CA GLU A 101 12.77 -34.62 -7.90
C GLU A 101 14.03 -33.75 -7.87
N GLU A 102 14.81 -33.70 -8.95
CA GLU A 102 15.99 -32.81 -9.08
C GLU A 102 15.60 -31.33 -8.91
N LEU A 103 14.51 -30.90 -9.55
CA LEU A 103 13.98 -29.54 -9.39
C LEU A 103 13.53 -29.27 -7.95
N ALA A 104 12.87 -30.23 -7.29
CA ALA A 104 12.39 -30.07 -5.92
C ALA A 104 13.53 -30.02 -4.91
N GLU A 105 14.58 -30.83 -5.06
CA GLU A 105 15.76 -30.75 -4.19
C GLU A 105 16.41 -29.36 -4.24
N LYS A 106 16.47 -28.75 -5.44
CA LYS A 106 17.08 -27.43 -5.62
C LYS A 106 16.17 -26.28 -5.18
N TYR A 107 14.90 -26.29 -5.57
CA TYR A 107 14.02 -25.11 -5.46
C TYR A 107 12.82 -25.29 -4.52
N ASN A 108 12.49 -26.51 -4.10
CA ASN A 108 11.38 -26.78 -3.17
C ASN A 108 11.73 -27.86 -2.12
N PRO A 109 12.84 -27.72 -1.36
CA PRO A 109 13.30 -28.77 -0.45
C PRO A 109 12.32 -29.05 0.70
N GLN A 110 11.38 -28.13 0.95
CA GLN A 110 10.36 -28.26 1.97
C GLN A 110 9.07 -28.94 1.45
N GLY A 111 8.94 -29.14 0.13
CA GLY A 111 7.79 -29.83 -0.46
C GLY A 111 6.46 -29.08 -0.32
N TYR A 112 6.46 -27.76 -0.49
CA TYR A 112 5.23 -26.96 -0.46
C TYR A 112 4.51 -26.98 -1.81
N PHE A 113 3.18 -26.96 -1.78
CA PHE A 113 2.34 -27.00 -2.99
C PHE A 113 1.08 -26.13 -2.82
N PRO A 114 0.70 -25.30 -3.81
CA PRO A 114 1.48 -24.93 -4.99
C PRO A 114 2.68 -24.07 -4.58
N HIS A 115 3.84 -24.33 -5.16
CA HIS A 115 5.02 -23.49 -5.02
C HIS A 115 5.44 -23.02 -6.40
N VAL A 116 5.39 -21.71 -6.63
CA VAL A 116 5.61 -21.11 -7.95
C VAL A 116 6.73 -20.10 -7.85
N LEU A 117 7.73 -20.26 -8.70
CA LEU A 117 8.94 -19.44 -8.72
C LEU A 117 9.15 -18.85 -10.11
N LEU A 118 9.60 -17.61 -10.13
CA LEU A 118 10.10 -16.94 -11.32
C LEU A 118 11.63 -17.00 -11.30
N LEU A 119 12.22 -17.53 -12.37
CA LEU A 119 13.66 -17.72 -12.50
C LEU A 119 14.21 -16.94 -13.70
N ASP A 120 15.45 -16.44 -13.60
CA ASP A 120 16.18 -15.92 -14.76
C ASP A 120 16.73 -17.04 -15.66
N ALA A 121 17.39 -16.66 -16.75
CA ALA A 121 17.99 -17.59 -17.71
C ALA A 121 19.09 -18.48 -17.11
N GLN A 122 19.65 -18.11 -15.96
CA GLN A 122 20.67 -18.87 -15.22
C GLN A 122 20.06 -19.75 -14.11
N GLY A 123 18.75 -19.68 -13.89
CA GLY A 123 18.03 -20.40 -12.85
C GLY A 123 18.14 -19.76 -11.46
N LYS A 124 18.55 -18.49 -11.36
CA LYS A 124 18.45 -17.74 -10.10
C LYS A 124 16.99 -17.39 -9.84
N VAL A 125 16.54 -17.52 -8.60
CA VAL A 125 15.19 -17.13 -8.20
C VAL A 125 15.10 -15.60 -8.20
N LEU A 126 14.26 -15.06 -9.08
CA LEU A 126 13.91 -13.64 -9.13
C LEU A 126 12.80 -13.31 -8.15
N ARG A 127 11.75 -14.14 -8.10
CA ARG A 127 10.58 -13.93 -7.25
C ARG A 127 9.85 -15.22 -6.94
N LYS A 128 9.23 -15.30 -5.75
CA LYS A 128 8.21 -16.32 -5.43
C LYS A 128 6.83 -15.74 -5.75
N ILE A 129 6.06 -16.44 -6.58
CA ILE A 129 4.71 -16.01 -6.96
C ILE A 129 3.72 -16.36 -5.86
N ILE A 130 2.89 -15.39 -5.51
CA ILE A 130 1.80 -15.55 -4.55
C ILE A 130 0.64 -16.24 -5.27
N THR A 131 0.23 -17.41 -4.75
CA THR A 131 -0.73 -18.32 -5.38
C THR A 131 -2.09 -18.39 -4.69
N ASN A 132 -2.29 -17.67 -3.59
CA ASN A 132 -3.53 -17.71 -2.81
C ASN A 132 -4.59 -16.73 -3.35
N LYS A 133 -5.78 -17.22 -3.71
CA LYS A 133 -6.94 -16.40 -4.17
C LYS A 133 -6.63 -15.43 -5.32
N VAL A 134 -5.70 -15.79 -6.21
CA VAL A 134 -5.28 -14.97 -7.37
C VAL A 134 -5.89 -15.46 -8.68
N ASP A 135 -6.05 -14.53 -9.63
CA ASP A 135 -6.47 -14.74 -11.01
C ASP A 135 -5.29 -14.51 -11.97
N ALA A 136 -5.48 -14.82 -13.26
CA ALA A 136 -4.48 -14.67 -14.30
C ALA A 136 -3.82 -13.27 -14.34
N LYS A 137 -4.60 -12.19 -14.26
CA LYS A 137 -4.08 -10.82 -14.33
C LYS A 137 -3.14 -10.51 -13.17
N LYS A 138 -3.50 -10.94 -11.95
CA LYS A 138 -2.64 -10.77 -10.75
C LYS A 138 -1.36 -11.59 -10.81
N VAL A 139 -1.35 -12.72 -11.52
CA VAL A 139 -0.12 -13.48 -11.72
C VAL A 139 0.73 -12.81 -12.79
N ILE A 140 0.14 -12.33 -13.89
CA ILE A 140 0.85 -11.55 -14.92
C ILE A 140 1.50 -10.31 -14.31
N SER A 141 0.81 -9.54 -13.46
CA SER A 141 1.39 -8.34 -12.84
C SER A 141 2.58 -8.63 -11.92
N GLN A 142 2.65 -9.82 -11.31
CA GLN A 142 3.82 -10.26 -10.54
C GLN A 142 5.02 -10.64 -11.42
N ILE A 143 4.78 -10.98 -12.69
CA ILE A 143 5.79 -11.49 -13.63
C ILE A 143 6.27 -10.39 -14.59
N ALA A 144 5.35 -9.56 -15.09
CA ALA A 144 5.59 -8.52 -16.09
C ALA A 144 6.81 -7.62 -15.78
N PRO A 145 7.04 -7.14 -14.54
CA PRO A 145 8.20 -6.32 -14.23
C PRO A 145 9.55 -6.96 -14.52
N PHE A 146 9.61 -8.29 -14.60
CA PHE A 146 10.85 -9.01 -14.86
C PHE A 146 11.04 -9.29 -16.35
N VAL A 147 9.97 -9.25 -17.16
CA VAL A 147 10.02 -9.62 -18.59
C VAL A 147 10.75 -8.52 -19.39
N PRO A 148 11.97 -8.77 -19.89
CA PRO A 148 12.78 -7.72 -20.52
C PRO A 148 12.15 -7.16 -21.81
N SER A 149 11.32 -7.95 -22.50
CA SER A 149 10.65 -7.55 -23.75
C SER A 149 9.52 -6.54 -23.55
N LEU A 150 9.04 -6.32 -22.31
CA LEU A 150 7.93 -5.39 -22.06
C LEU A 150 8.36 -3.92 -22.06
N ASN A 151 9.68 -3.61 -22.12
CA ASN A 151 10.22 -2.24 -22.14
C ASN A 151 9.47 -1.31 -21.16
N LEU A 152 9.36 -1.75 -19.91
CA LEU A 152 8.72 -0.96 -18.88
C LEU A 152 9.61 0.23 -18.52
N GLU A 153 9.01 1.41 -18.46
CA GLU A 153 9.66 2.66 -18.09
C GLU A 153 8.88 3.30 -16.93
N GLU A 154 9.56 4.14 -16.15
CA GLU A 154 8.92 4.93 -15.09
C GLU A 154 8.51 6.29 -15.65
N PHE A 155 7.24 6.64 -15.45
CA PHE A 155 6.67 7.91 -15.86
C PHE A 155 6.27 8.68 -14.61
N SER A 156 6.88 9.85 -14.42
CA SER A 156 6.65 10.67 -13.23
C SER A 156 6.05 12.02 -13.55
N ALA A 157 5.13 12.47 -12.71
CA ALA A 157 4.62 13.84 -12.68
C ALA A 157 4.72 14.41 -11.27
N SER A 158 5.02 15.70 -11.16
CA SER A 158 5.02 16.44 -9.90
C SER A 158 4.23 17.74 -10.07
N LEU A 159 3.20 17.92 -9.27
CA LEU A 159 2.27 19.04 -9.42
C LEU A 159 1.55 19.35 -8.10
N LEU A 160 0.96 20.54 -8.02
CA LEU A 160 0.19 20.98 -6.86
C LEU A 160 -1.30 20.63 -7.06
N LEU A 161 -1.82 19.76 -6.21
CA LEU A 161 -3.21 19.26 -6.22
C LEU A 161 -3.74 19.22 -4.78
N MET A 162 -5.04 19.45 -4.55
CA MET A 162 -5.62 19.46 -3.19
C MET A 162 -4.85 20.38 -2.22
N GLY A 163 -4.31 21.49 -2.73
CA GLY A 163 -3.48 22.44 -1.96
C GLY A 163 -2.13 21.88 -1.45
N SER A 164 -1.65 20.76 -1.99
CA SER A 164 -0.44 20.05 -1.57
C SER A 164 0.41 19.58 -2.75
N SER A 165 1.68 19.26 -2.51
CA SER A 165 2.56 18.67 -3.54
C SER A 165 2.23 17.19 -3.75
N PHE A 166 1.94 16.81 -4.98
CA PHE A 166 1.73 15.43 -5.40
C PHE A 166 2.87 15.00 -6.32
N GLN A 167 3.44 13.82 -6.03
CA GLN A 167 4.38 13.13 -6.89
C GLN A 167 3.78 11.78 -7.27
N ILE A 168 3.59 11.55 -8.56
CA ILE A 168 2.99 10.33 -9.10
C ILE A 168 4.04 9.69 -9.99
N THR A 169 4.39 8.43 -9.73
CA THR A 169 5.28 7.64 -10.58
C THR A 169 4.57 6.34 -10.95
N LEU A 170 4.46 6.07 -12.24
CA LEU A 170 3.80 4.88 -12.79
C LEU A 170 4.79 4.06 -13.61
N VAL A 171 4.76 2.75 -13.45
CA VAL A 171 5.51 1.80 -14.28
C VAL A 171 4.60 1.35 -15.39
N ALA A 172 4.92 1.69 -16.64
CA ALA A 172 4.08 1.37 -17.79
C ALA A 172 4.94 1.05 -19.02
N GLN A 173 4.31 0.50 -20.05
CA GLN A 173 4.98 0.35 -21.34
C GLN A 173 5.18 1.72 -21.99
N LYS A 174 6.25 1.83 -22.79
CA LYS A 174 6.52 3.03 -23.57
C LYS A 174 5.33 3.40 -24.47
N GLY A 175 4.84 4.62 -24.30
CA GLY A 175 3.69 5.16 -25.04
C GLY A 175 2.38 5.21 -24.26
N GLU A 176 2.25 4.47 -23.16
CA GLU A 176 1.03 4.47 -22.33
C GLU A 176 1.13 5.41 -21.12
N GLY A 177 2.33 5.59 -20.57
CA GLY A 177 2.54 6.28 -19.30
C GLY A 177 2.00 7.70 -19.23
N ALA A 178 2.09 8.48 -20.31
CA ALA A 178 1.55 9.84 -20.35
C ALA A 178 0.02 9.87 -20.21
N SER A 179 -0.68 8.90 -20.82
CA SER A 179 -2.14 8.78 -20.69
C SER A 179 -2.53 8.39 -19.27
N TYR A 180 -1.83 7.43 -18.66
CA TYR A 180 -2.11 7.02 -17.28
C TYR A 180 -1.84 8.15 -16.26
N LEU A 181 -0.78 8.94 -16.46
CA LEU A 181 -0.53 10.12 -15.63
C LEU A 181 -1.66 11.15 -15.75
N ALA A 182 -2.17 11.41 -16.97
CA ALA A 182 -3.29 12.32 -17.16
C ALA A 182 -4.56 11.83 -16.45
N GLU A 183 -4.88 10.53 -16.56
CA GLU A 183 -6.00 9.91 -15.85
C GLU A 183 -5.86 10.00 -14.32
N ALA A 184 -4.66 9.72 -13.79
CA ALA A 184 -4.38 9.84 -12.35
C ALA A 184 -4.57 11.29 -11.85
N ILE A 185 -4.11 12.27 -12.61
CA ILE A 185 -4.29 13.69 -12.28
C ILE A 185 -5.77 14.09 -12.32
N ASN A 186 -6.49 13.66 -13.36
CA ASN A 186 -7.93 13.91 -13.50
C ASN A 186 -8.73 13.31 -12.34
N GLU A 187 -8.38 12.10 -11.89
CA GLU A 187 -9.02 11.45 -10.74
C GLU A 187 -8.83 12.27 -9.46
N ILE A 188 -7.61 12.74 -9.18
CA ILE A 188 -7.33 13.57 -7.99
C ILE A 188 -8.11 14.90 -8.05
N GLN A 189 -8.13 15.56 -9.21
CA GLN A 189 -8.89 16.80 -9.40
C GLN A 189 -10.40 16.56 -9.26
N GLY A 190 -10.89 15.42 -9.77
CA GLY A 190 -12.26 14.97 -9.58
C GLY A 190 -12.61 14.84 -8.10
N ILE A 191 -11.76 14.14 -7.33
CA ILE A 191 -11.90 13.97 -5.87
C ILE A 191 -11.88 15.33 -5.13
N GLU A 192 -10.95 16.21 -5.48
CA GLU A 192 -10.86 17.56 -4.91
C GLU A 192 -12.17 18.34 -5.07
N SER A 193 -12.77 18.26 -6.26
CA SER A 193 -13.97 19.02 -6.62
C SER A 193 -15.17 18.76 -5.72
N TRP A 194 -15.25 17.59 -5.06
CA TRP A 194 -16.30 17.28 -4.10
C TRP A 194 -15.87 17.22 -2.65
N LEU A 195 -14.59 16.94 -2.34
CA LEU A 195 -14.08 16.91 -0.96
C LEU A 195 -13.72 18.28 -0.40
N SER A 196 -13.28 19.22 -1.24
CA SER A 196 -12.77 20.52 -0.80
C SER A 196 -13.75 21.26 0.11
N SER A 197 -13.30 21.72 1.28
CA SER A 197 -14.13 22.49 2.21
C SER A 197 -14.18 23.99 1.90
N TRP A 198 -13.42 24.44 0.90
CA TRP A 198 -13.31 25.86 0.50
C TRP A 198 -13.74 26.12 -0.95
N GLN A 199 -13.75 25.10 -1.82
CA GLN A 199 -14.18 25.28 -3.20
C GLN A 199 -15.69 25.47 -3.26
N GLU A 200 -16.12 26.54 -3.93
CA GLU A 200 -17.52 26.80 -4.18
C GLU A 200 -18.12 25.67 -5.04
N GLY A 201 -19.31 25.20 -4.66
CA GLY A 201 -20.01 24.13 -5.38
C GLY A 201 -19.59 22.70 -5.00
N SER A 202 -18.55 22.50 -4.17
CA SER A 202 -18.20 21.17 -3.67
C SER A 202 -19.32 20.58 -2.80
N ILE A 203 -19.36 19.25 -2.69
CA ILE A 203 -20.35 18.57 -1.85
C ILE A 203 -20.13 18.93 -0.38
N THR A 204 -18.87 19.02 0.07
CA THR A 204 -18.51 19.44 1.43
C THR A 204 -18.97 20.86 1.74
N THR A 205 -18.73 21.82 0.84
CA THR A 205 -19.19 23.22 1.00
C THR A 205 -20.72 23.28 1.08
N ARG A 206 -21.44 22.52 0.23
CA ARG A 206 -22.89 22.44 0.29
C ARG A 206 -23.38 21.87 1.63
N LEU A 207 -22.80 20.78 2.11
CA LEU A 207 -23.14 20.20 3.41
C LEU A 207 -22.90 21.20 4.55
N ASN A 208 -21.76 21.87 4.55
CA ASN A 208 -21.42 22.91 5.54
C ASN A 208 -22.44 24.06 5.60
N ASN A 209 -23.17 24.32 4.52
CA ASN A 209 -24.16 25.41 4.43
C ASN A 209 -25.61 24.97 4.65
N GLU A 210 -25.93 23.69 4.41
CA GLU A 210 -27.31 23.20 4.33
C GLU A 210 -27.64 22.10 5.35
N ALA A 211 -26.67 21.27 5.75
CA ALA A 211 -26.94 20.03 6.47
C ALA A 211 -27.56 20.24 7.85
N ALA A 212 -27.39 21.41 8.46
CA ALA A 212 -28.07 21.75 9.71
C ALA A 212 -29.54 22.19 9.56
N LYS A 213 -29.96 22.53 8.33
CA LYS A 213 -31.34 22.96 8.04
C LYS A 213 -32.22 21.76 7.70
N HIS A 214 -31.69 20.81 6.95
CA HIS A 214 -32.37 19.58 6.57
C HIS A 214 -31.35 18.50 6.14
N PRO A 215 -31.74 17.22 6.11
CA PRO A 215 -30.92 16.17 5.50
C PRO A 215 -30.63 16.45 4.02
N VAL A 216 -29.36 16.39 3.63
CA VAL A 216 -28.87 16.65 2.27
C VAL A 216 -28.48 15.32 1.63
N LYS A 217 -28.99 15.05 0.42
CA LYS A 217 -28.62 13.85 -0.34
C LYS A 217 -27.23 14.02 -0.94
N VAL A 218 -26.40 13.00 -0.83
CA VAL A 218 -25.03 12.96 -1.37
C VAL A 218 -24.82 11.70 -2.22
N PRO A 219 -23.80 11.67 -3.10
CA PRO A 219 -23.39 10.44 -3.77
C PRO A 219 -23.05 9.33 -2.79
N VAL A 220 -23.25 8.08 -3.22
CA VAL A 220 -23.01 6.90 -2.37
C VAL A 220 -21.57 6.87 -1.87
N GLU A 221 -20.61 7.16 -2.74
CA GLU A 221 -19.19 7.16 -2.40
C GLU A 221 -18.84 8.17 -1.30
N TYR A 222 -19.32 9.41 -1.44
CA TYR A 222 -19.19 10.45 -0.42
C TYR A 222 -19.78 10.00 0.92
N TYR A 223 -20.98 9.42 0.90
CA TYR A 223 -21.64 8.91 2.11
C TYR A 223 -20.81 7.81 2.78
N GLN A 224 -20.23 6.89 2.00
CA GLN A 224 -19.39 5.83 2.54
C GLN A 224 -18.09 6.39 3.14
N LEU A 225 -17.48 7.41 2.53
CA LEU A 225 -16.31 8.08 3.11
C LEU A 225 -16.66 8.75 4.44
N VAL A 226 -17.75 9.52 4.51
CA VAL A 226 -18.20 10.12 5.79
C VAL A 226 -18.45 9.03 6.82
N LYS A 227 -19.12 7.94 6.45
CA LYS A 227 -19.36 6.81 7.34
C LYS A 227 -18.06 6.24 7.92
N ARG A 228 -17.05 5.99 7.09
CA ARG A 228 -15.73 5.53 7.54
C ARG A 228 -15.05 6.56 8.44
N CYS A 229 -15.17 7.85 8.13
CA CYS A 229 -14.65 8.92 8.99
C CYS A 229 -15.29 8.86 10.40
N LEU A 230 -16.61 8.68 10.49
CA LEU A 230 -17.29 8.55 11.79
C LEU A 230 -16.91 7.27 12.54
N GLU A 231 -16.66 6.16 11.83
CA GLU A 231 -16.15 4.93 12.43
C GLU A 231 -14.72 5.12 12.97
N LEU A 232 -13.85 5.82 12.25
CA LEU A 232 -12.51 6.19 12.71
C LEU A 232 -12.56 7.17 13.89
N SER A 233 -13.48 8.12 13.88
CA SER A 233 -13.70 9.01 15.03
C SER A 233 -14.11 8.23 16.27
N LYS A 234 -15.01 7.23 16.15
CA LYS A 234 -15.37 6.35 17.27
C LYS A 234 -14.18 5.53 17.76
N LEU A 235 -13.45 4.90 16.84
CA LEU A 235 -12.26 4.09 17.16
C LEU A 235 -11.19 4.89 17.91
N THR A 236 -10.98 6.14 17.50
CA THR A 236 -9.97 7.05 18.07
C THR A 236 -10.54 7.91 19.21
N GLN A 237 -11.79 7.67 19.62
CA GLN A 237 -12.51 8.43 20.64
C GLN A 237 -12.50 9.95 20.37
N GLY A 238 -12.65 10.36 19.12
CA GLY A 238 -12.68 11.75 18.68
C GLY A 238 -11.30 12.40 18.52
N ALA A 239 -10.20 11.64 18.58
CA ALA A 239 -8.87 12.18 18.27
C ALA A 239 -8.71 12.46 16.76
N PHE A 240 -9.30 11.63 15.92
CA PHE A 240 -9.62 11.98 14.53
C PHE A 240 -11.08 12.42 14.46
N ASP A 241 -11.34 13.60 13.91
CA ASP A 241 -12.71 14.12 13.77
C ASP A 241 -12.80 15.07 12.58
N ILE A 242 -13.59 14.73 11.56
CA ILE A 242 -13.76 15.59 10.38
C ILE A 242 -14.50 16.89 10.67
N SER A 243 -15.19 17.02 11.82
CA SER A 243 -15.83 18.27 12.24
C SER A 243 -14.86 19.30 12.83
N PHE A 244 -13.56 18.98 12.92
CA PHE A 244 -12.51 19.91 13.37
C PHE A 244 -12.48 21.22 12.56
N ASN A 245 -12.99 21.21 11.33
CA ASN A 245 -13.02 22.36 10.43
C ASN A 245 -13.82 23.55 11.00
N GLY A 246 -14.62 23.36 12.06
CA GLY A 246 -15.19 24.48 12.83
C GLY A 246 -14.13 25.33 13.56
N LEU A 247 -12.94 24.78 13.80
CA LEU A 247 -11.84 25.42 14.52
C LEU A 247 -10.75 25.98 13.61
N SER A 248 -10.74 25.61 12.32
CA SER A 248 -9.64 25.94 11.41
C SER A 248 -9.40 27.44 11.27
N ASN A 249 -10.46 28.24 11.34
CA ASN A 249 -10.39 29.71 11.18
C ASN A 249 -9.93 30.43 12.46
N LEU A 250 -9.65 29.70 13.56
CA LEU A 250 -9.14 30.29 14.79
C LEU A 250 -7.61 30.47 14.78
N TYR A 251 -6.91 29.81 13.86
CA TYR A 251 -5.47 29.71 13.86
C TYR A 251 -4.90 30.02 12.47
N GLU A 252 -3.84 30.82 12.40
CA GLU A 252 -3.07 31.06 11.19
C GLU A 252 -1.69 30.40 11.31
N PHE A 253 -1.54 29.21 10.72
CA PHE A 253 -0.33 28.39 10.88
C PHE A 253 0.86 28.80 9.98
N ASP A 254 0.69 29.87 9.18
CA ASP A 254 1.73 30.36 8.27
C ASP A 254 2.54 31.54 8.89
N GLN A 255 2.27 31.90 10.15
CA GLN A 255 2.96 32.99 10.86
C GLN A 255 4.00 32.47 11.87
N LYS A 256 5.16 33.15 11.96
CA LYS A 256 6.25 32.75 12.89
C LYS A 256 5.88 32.92 14.36
N GLU A 257 5.16 34.00 14.69
CA GLU A 257 4.60 34.26 16.02
C GLU A 257 3.11 34.47 15.88
N HIS A 258 2.33 33.80 16.73
CA HIS A 258 0.87 33.88 16.72
C HIS A 258 0.38 33.87 18.16
N GLU A 259 -0.54 34.77 18.51
CA GLU A 259 -1.19 34.76 19.82
C GLU A 259 -2.25 33.66 19.87
N LEU A 260 -2.36 32.95 20.99
CA LEU A 260 -3.47 32.01 21.14
C LEU A 260 -4.81 32.77 21.21
N PRO A 261 -5.86 32.28 20.52
CA PRO A 261 -7.19 32.85 20.68
C PRO A 261 -7.63 32.81 22.15
N ALA A 262 -8.46 33.78 22.54
CA ALA A 262 -9.04 33.81 23.88
C ALA A 262 -9.74 32.47 24.19
N SER A 263 -9.54 31.94 25.40
CA SER A 263 -10.13 30.66 25.81
C SER A 263 -11.66 30.61 25.64
N SER A 264 -12.34 31.73 25.86
CA SER A 264 -13.79 31.87 25.62
C SER A 264 -14.18 31.77 24.14
N LEU A 265 -13.32 32.18 23.21
CA LEU A 265 -13.53 32.00 21.78
C LEU A 265 -13.33 30.54 21.37
N ILE A 266 -12.29 29.88 21.90
CA ILE A 266 -12.04 28.45 21.68
C ILE A 266 -13.23 27.64 22.18
N SER A 267 -13.63 27.81 23.44
CA SER A 267 -14.76 27.05 24.03
C SER A 267 -16.07 27.25 23.27
N ARG A 268 -16.34 28.46 22.75
CA ARG A 268 -17.55 28.72 21.94
C ARG A 268 -17.53 27.91 20.64
N ASN A 269 -16.42 27.87 19.92
CA ASN A 269 -16.32 27.11 18.67
C ASN A 269 -16.23 25.61 18.90
N LEU A 270 -15.52 25.19 19.95
CA LEU A 270 -15.40 23.80 20.38
C LEU A 270 -16.76 23.18 20.70
N ALA A 271 -17.68 23.98 21.23
CA ALA A 271 -19.06 23.56 21.47
C ALA A 271 -19.78 23.11 20.20
N HIS A 272 -19.26 23.37 18.99
CA HIS A 272 -19.81 22.99 17.68
C HIS A 272 -19.05 21.85 17.00
N VAL A 273 -17.97 21.35 17.62
CA VAL A 273 -17.16 20.22 17.15
C VAL A 273 -17.64 18.93 17.80
N GLY A 274 -17.61 17.85 17.04
CA GLY A 274 -17.95 16.50 17.49
C GLY A 274 -18.59 15.67 16.38
N TYR A 275 -17.97 14.55 16.03
CA TYR A 275 -18.45 13.62 15.00
C TYR A 275 -19.85 13.08 15.32
N GLU A 276 -20.28 13.04 16.59
CA GLU A 276 -21.63 12.64 16.99
C GLU A 276 -22.72 13.59 16.48
N LYS A 277 -22.33 14.81 16.07
CA LYS A 277 -23.25 15.81 15.50
C LYS A 277 -23.52 15.58 14.02
N ILE A 278 -22.76 14.70 13.37
CA ILE A 278 -22.93 14.33 11.97
C ILE A 278 -23.86 13.12 11.92
N ILE A 279 -25.08 13.32 11.41
CA ILE A 279 -26.12 12.30 11.38
C ILE A 279 -26.23 11.71 9.98
N LEU A 280 -26.01 10.40 9.89
CA LEU A 280 -26.23 9.63 8.68
C LEU A 280 -27.66 9.08 8.64
N HIS A 281 -28.34 9.27 7.52
CA HIS A 281 -29.70 8.82 7.28
C HIS A 281 -29.74 7.84 6.09
N ASP A 282 -30.82 7.06 6.02
CA ASP A 282 -31.12 6.23 4.86
C ASP A 282 -31.18 7.04 3.55
N ASN A 283 -31.05 6.34 2.42
CA ASN A 283 -31.01 6.93 1.07
C ASN A 283 -29.87 7.93 0.87
N TYR A 284 -28.73 7.70 1.53
CA TYR A 284 -27.49 8.45 1.37
C TYR A 284 -27.67 9.95 1.69
N ARG A 285 -28.28 10.24 2.84
CA ARG A 285 -28.52 11.61 3.30
C ARG A 285 -27.73 11.90 4.58
N ILE A 286 -27.27 13.14 4.71
CA ILE A 286 -26.47 13.60 5.86
C ILE A 286 -27.09 14.89 6.41
N SER A 287 -27.20 15.00 7.74
CA SER A 287 -27.57 16.25 8.41
C SER A 287 -26.63 16.55 9.57
N PHE A 288 -26.64 17.79 10.06
CA PHE A 288 -25.94 18.20 11.28
C PHE A 288 -26.96 18.53 12.37
N SER A 289 -26.70 18.12 13.61
CA SER A 289 -27.56 18.46 14.76
C SER A 289 -27.38 19.90 15.24
N ASP A 290 -26.39 20.62 14.71
CA ASP A 290 -25.99 21.96 15.12
C ASP A 290 -25.61 22.80 13.90
N SER A 291 -26.15 24.03 13.84
CA SER A 291 -25.98 24.98 12.72
C SER A 291 -24.54 25.42 12.45
N LEU A 292 -23.67 25.29 13.43
CA LEU A 292 -22.28 25.74 13.36
C LEU A 292 -21.29 24.59 13.13
N VAL A 293 -21.76 23.34 13.01
CA VAL A 293 -20.92 22.22 12.58
C VAL A 293 -20.40 22.49 11.18
N ARG A 294 -19.09 22.29 11.00
CA ARG A 294 -18.40 22.34 9.71
C ARG A 294 -17.50 21.13 9.60
N ILE A 295 -17.60 20.40 8.50
CA ILE A 295 -16.76 19.24 8.20
C ILE A 295 -15.68 19.59 7.17
N GLY A 296 -14.55 18.89 7.25
CA GLY A 296 -13.45 18.96 6.30
C GLY A 296 -12.64 17.66 6.32
N PHE A 297 -12.00 17.35 5.19
CA PHE A 297 -11.27 16.09 4.99
C PHE A 297 -9.76 16.29 4.97
N GLY A 298 -9.23 17.35 5.60
CA GLY A 298 -7.79 17.65 5.55
C GLY A 298 -6.89 16.54 6.11
N ALA A 299 -7.41 15.74 7.04
CA ALA A 299 -6.71 14.65 7.73
C ALA A 299 -6.94 13.25 7.12
N ILE A 300 -7.56 13.17 5.93
CA ILE A 300 -7.86 11.88 5.27
C ILE A 300 -7.93 11.98 3.74
N GLY A 301 -8.19 13.16 3.19
CA GLY A 301 -8.50 13.38 1.78
C GLY A 301 -7.32 13.11 0.86
N LYS A 302 -6.08 13.38 1.31
CA LYS A 302 -4.87 13.11 0.53
C LYS A 302 -4.63 11.60 0.42
N GLY A 303 -4.70 10.90 1.56
CA GLY A 303 -4.65 9.45 1.59
C GLY A 303 -5.76 8.79 0.77
N TYR A 304 -6.98 9.34 0.81
CA TYR A 304 -8.11 8.90 -0.01
C TYR A 304 -7.83 9.02 -1.51
N ALA A 305 -7.36 10.19 -1.97
CA ALA A 305 -7.04 10.42 -3.37
C ALA A 305 -5.91 9.52 -3.87
N ALA A 306 -4.85 9.35 -3.08
CA ALA A 306 -3.75 8.44 -3.41
C ALA A 306 -4.23 6.99 -3.57
N GLU A 307 -5.09 6.52 -2.66
CA GLU A 307 -5.66 5.17 -2.71
C GLU A 307 -6.61 4.97 -3.91
N HIS A 308 -7.34 6.01 -4.30
CA HIS A 308 -8.19 6.00 -5.49
C HIS A 308 -7.37 5.88 -6.78
N VAL A 309 -6.31 6.67 -6.92
CA VAL A 309 -5.39 6.55 -8.06
C VAL A 309 -4.78 5.16 -8.13
N LYS A 310 -4.32 4.60 -7.01
CA LYS A 310 -3.81 3.22 -6.98
C LYS A 310 -4.85 2.23 -7.52
N LYS A 311 -6.09 2.25 -7.02
CA LYS A 311 -7.15 1.35 -7.46
C LYS A 311 -7.48 1.54 -8.95
N LEU A 312 -7.50 2.78 -9.43
CA LEU A 312 -7.73 3.10 -10.84
C LEU A 312 -6.63 2.49 -11.73
N MET A 313 -5.36 2.70 -11.34
CA MET A 313 -4.20 2.20 -12.07
C MET A 313 -4.13 0.66 -12.05
N GLU A 314 -4.41 0.03 -10.91
CA GLU A 314 -4.54 -1.44 -10.82
C GLU A 314 -5.68 -1.95 -11.72
N GLY A 315 -6.80 -1.21 -11.81
CA GLY A 315 -7.92 -1.51 -12.70
C GLY A 315 -7.57 -1.44 -14.18
N TYR A 316 -6.70 -0.49 -14.56
CA TYR A 316 -6.12 -0.39 -15.90
C TYR A 316 -5.00 -1.41 -16.18
N GLY A 317 -4.59 -2.18 -15.15
CA GLY A 317 -3.52 -3.17 -15.30
C GLY A 317 -2.11 -2.60 -15.26
N VAL A 318 -1.94 -1.38 -14.74
CA VAL A 318 -0.63 -0.75 -14.55
C VAL A 318 0.18 -1.58 -13.53
N PRO A 319 1.33 -2.16 -13.92
CA PRO A 319 2.03 -3.18 -13.14
C PRO A 319 2.64 -2.68 -11.83
N GLY A 320 2.93 -1.38 -11.72
CA GLY A 320 3.49 -0.80 -10.50
C GLY A 320 3.43 0.71 -10.48
N GLY A 321 3.57 1.27 -9.29
CA GLY A 321 3.63 2.73 -9.11
C GLY A 321 3.63 3.15 -7.66
N VAL A 322 3.82 4.45 -7.48
CA VAL A 322 3.73 5.17 -6.21
C VAL A 322 2.98 6.49 -6.44
N VAL A 323 2.07 6.80 -5.53
CA VAL A 323 1.45 8.12 -5.42
C VAL A 323 1.86 8.66 -4.06
N ASN A 324 2.51 9.82 -4.02
CA ASN A 324 2.94 10.52 -2.82
C ASN A 324 2.28 11.90 -2.74
N ALA A 325 1.36 12.06 -1.80
CA ALA A 325 0.64 13.30 -1.52
C ALA A 325 1.21 13.97 -0.26
N SER A 326 2.32 14.71 -0.42
CA SER A 326 3.03 15.42 0.66
C SER A 326 3.42 14.54 1.85
N GLY A 327 3.85 13.30 1.62
CA GLY A 327 4.22 12.34 2.66
C GLY A 327 3.16 11.26 2.92
N ASP A 328 1.95 11.43 2.36
CA ASP A 328 0.90 10.41 2.37
C ASP A 328 0.97 9.63 1.07
N LEU A 329 1.59 8.46 1.12
CA LEU A 329 1.88 7.68 -0.07
C LEU A 329 1.33 6.27 -0.02
N THR A 330 0.99 5.76 -1.20
CA THR A 330 0.62 4.37 -1.42
C THR A 330 1.44 3.82 -2.58
N THR A 331 1.77 2.53 -2.51
CA THR A 331 2.52 1.83 -3.56
C THR A 331 1.76 0.57 -4.01
N TRP A 332 2.09 0.12 -5.22
CA TRP A 332 1.73 -1.19 -5.73
C TRP A 332 2.80 -1.71 -6.70
N GLY A 333 2.84 -3.03 -6.88
CA GLY A 333 3.80 -3.68 -7.76
C GLY A 333 5.25 -3.40 -7.39
N THR A 334 6.08 -3.28 -8.42
CA THR A 334 7.53 -3.01 -8.32
C THR A 334 7.90 -1.80 -9.17
N GLN A 335 9.13 -1.32 -9.02
CA GLN A 335 9.78 -0.40 -9.94
C GLN A 335 9.95 -1.05 -11.33
N ALA A 336 10.29 -0.24 -12.34
CA ALA A 336 10.58 -0.74 -13.68
C ALA A 336 11.78 -1.70 -13.71
N SER A 337 12.68 -1.58 -12.71
CA SER A 337 13.80 -2.50 -12.48
C SER A 337 13.39 -3.88 -11.95
N GLY A 338 12.14 -4.05 -11.52
CA GLY A 338 11.65 -5.24 -10.81
C GLY A 338 11.89 -5.21 -9.30
N GLU A 339 12.57 -4.18 -8.77
CA GLU A 339 12.80 -4.01 -7.33
C GLU A 339 11.55 -3.51 -6.59
N GLY A 340 11.38 -3.93 -5.34
CA GLY A 340 10.30 -3.45 -4.49
C GLY A 340 10.46 -1.97 -4.13
N TRP A 341 9.34 -1.29 -3.87
CA TRP A 341 9.34 0.09 -3.40
C TRP A 341 9.90 0.20 -1.97
N LYS A 342 10.75 1.20 -1.76
CA LYS A 342 11.28 1.58 -0.44
C LYS A 342 10.95 3.05 -0.19
N VAL A 343 10.59 3.36 1.05
CA VAL A 343 10.33 4.73 1.49
C VAL A 343 11.24 5.09 2.64
N GLY A 344 11.84 6.28 2.55
CA GLY A 344 12.57 6.88 3.64
C GLY A 344 11.65 7.69 4.54
N VAL A 345 11.73 7.48 5.85
CA VAL A 345 11.19 8.40 6.85
C VAL A 345 12.27 9.44 7.15
N PRO A 346 12.05 10.74 6.87
CA PRO A 346 13.04 11.77 7.11
C PRO A 346 13.14 12.14 8.59
N GLU A 347 14.29 12.69 8.99
CA GLU A 347 14.44 13.36 10.27
C GLU A 347 13.55 14.63 10.30
N PRO A 348 12.77 14.86 11.36
CA PRO A 348 11.96 16.07 11.48
C PRO A 348 12.84 17.33 11.39
N GLY A 349 12.53 18.21 10.43
CA GLY A 349 13.29 19.43 10.17
C GLY A 349 14.55 19.25 9.32
N ASN A 350 14.91 18.03 8.90
CA ASN A 350 15.97 17.77 7.94
C ASN A 350 15.54 16.69 6.93
N LYS A 351 14.90 17.12 5.83
CA LYS A 351 14.37 16.23 4.78
C LYS A 351 15.47 15.42 4.05
N GLU A 352 16.73 15.83 4.14
CA GLU A 352 17.85 15.12 3.50
C GLU A 352 18.35 13.93 4.33
N ASN A 353 18.13 13.96 5.64
CA ASN A 353 18.57 12.90 6.53
C ASN A 353 17.46 11.86 6.71
N ILE A 354 17.63 10.67 6.16
CA ILE A 354 16.66 9.57 6.32
C ILE A 354 17.04 8.74 7.54
N ILE A 355 16.14 8.68 8.51
CA ILE A 355 16.34 7.94 9.77
C ILE A 355 15.93 6.47 9.68
N LEU A 356 15.05 6.13 8.73
CA LEU A 356 14.54 4.77 8.57
C LEU A 356 14.14 4.54 7.11
N TRP A 357 14.56 3.39 6.57
CA TRP A 357 14.08 2.90 5.29
C TRP A 357 13.10 1.76 5.52
N LEU A 358 11.90 1.89 4.95
CA LEU A 358 10.84 0.90 5.07
C LEU A 358 10.56 0.28 3.70
N PRO A 359 10.60 -1.06 3.57
CA PRO A 359 10.05 -1.73 2.40
C PRO A 359 8.52 -1.58 2.43
N ILE A 360 7.96 -0.94 1.39
CA ILE A 360 6.53 -0.68 1.28
C ILE A 360 6.03 -1.42 0.03
N GLU A 361 6.04 -2.75 0.06
CA GLU A 361 5.47 -3.56 -1.02
C GLU A 361 3.96 -3.70 -0.81
N GLY A 362 3.16 -3.03 -1.66
CA GLY A 362 1.69 -3.06 -1.58
C GLY A 362 1.10 -2.40 -0.33
N LYS A 363 1.89 -1.59 0.38
CA LYS A 363 1.51 -0.88 1.61
C LYS A 363 1.40 0.62 1.33
N ALA A 364 0.96 1.35 2.34
CA ALA A 364 0.91 2.79 2.37
C ALA A 364 1.58 3.31 3.64
N ILE A 365 2.08 4.54 3.58
CA ILE A 365 2.58 5.29 4.73
C ILE A 365 2.06 6.71 4.66
N ALA A 366 1.59 7.24 5.78
CA ALA A 366 1.21 8.63 5.91
C ALA A 366 1.97 9.25 7.08
N THR A 367 2.41 10.50 6.92
CA THR A 367 3.24 11.16 7.92
C THR A 367 2.64 12.50 8.31
N SER A 368 2.23 12.61 9.57
CA SER A 368 1.80 13.85 10.21
C SER A 368 2.97 14.47 10.97
N GLY A 369 3.37 15.69 10.60
CA GLY A 369 4.53 16.37 11.20
C GLY A 369 4.25 17.83 11.56
N ASP A 370 4.93 18.33 12.59
CA ASP A 370 4.84 19.72 13.03
C ASP A 370 5.81 20.65 12.29
N TYR A 371 6.52 20.17 11.27
CA TYR A 371 7.55 20.91 10.54
C TYR A 371 7.09 21.50 9.20
N GLU A 372 5.91 21.09 8.69
CA GLU A 372 5.38 21.65 7.43
C GLU A 372 4.54 22.91 7.67
N LYS A 373 3.68 22.90 8.69
CA LYS A 373 2.87 24.05 9.12
C LYS A 373 2.79 24.10 10.66
N TYR A 374 3.27 25.20 11.23
CA TYR A 374 3.31 25.43 12.68
C TYR A 374 3.47 26.92 12.99
N PHE A 375 3.11 27.32 14.21
CA PHE A 375 3.49 28.61 14.79
C PHE A 375 4.21 28.42 16.13
N THR A 376 4.87 29.47 16.61
CA THR A 376 5.48 29.49 17.95
C THR A 376 4.74 30.48 18.85
N TYR A 377 4.45 30.06 20.08
CA TYR A 377 3.86 30.91 21.12
C TYR A 377 4.55 30.64 22.45
N GLN A 378 5.08 31.69 23.08
CA GLN A 378 5.84 31.62 24.34
C GLN A 378 6.99 30.59 24.32
N GLY A 379 7.71 30.48 23.19
CA GLY A 379 8.81 29.53 23.02
C GLY A 379 8.39 28.08 22.81
N GLN A 380 7.09 27.78 22.78
CA GLN A 380 6.53 26.46 22.48
C GLN A 380 6.03 26.41 21.03
N ARG A 381 6.35 25.33 20.32
CA ARG A 381 5.85 25.07 18.96
C ARG A 381 4.48 24.39 19.00
N TYR A 382 3.57 24.88 18.15
CA TYR A 382 2.21 24.38 17.96
C TYR A 382 2.04 23.93 16.50
N SER A 383 1.70 22.65 16.29
CA SER A 383 1.46 22.09 14.96
C SER A 383 0.12 22.57 14.38
N HIS A 384 -0.08 22.39 13.07
CA HIS A 384 -1.37 22.62 12.42
C HIS A 384 -2.47 21.62 12.78
N ILE A 385 -2.14 20.55 13.51
CA ILE A 385 -3.10 19.53 13.93
C ILE A 385 -3.80 20.03 15.18
N ILE A 386 -5.12 20.25 15.10
CA ILE A 386 -5.95 20.73 16.20
C ILE A 386 -6.56 19.53 16.93
N ASN A 387 -6.42 19.48 18.25
CA ASN A 387 -7.07 18.48 19.08
C ASN A 387 -8.58 18.80 19.18
N PRO A 388 -9.48 17.97 18.64
CA PRO A 388 -10.92 18.25 18.61
C PRO A 388 -11.58 18.27 19.99
N LYS A 389 -10.91 17.80 21.05
CA LYS A 389 -11.42 17.81 22.44
C LYS A 389 -11.07 19.07 23.20
N THR A 390 -9.93 19.68 22.89
CA THR A 390 -9.45 20.88 23.60
C THR A 390 -9.60 22.15 22.77
N GLY A 391 -9.73 21.99 21.45
CA GLY A 391 -9.69 23.08 20.49
C GLY A 391 -8.30 23.66 20.27
N LEU A 392 -7.27 23.15 20.97
CA LEU A 392 -5.90 23.65 20.90
C LEU A 392 -5.07 22.84 19.90
N PRO A 393 -4.09 23.47 19.23
CA PRO A 393 -3.16 22.73 18.40
C PRO A 393 -2.24 21.83 19.23
N VAL A 394 -1.87 20.68 18.66
CA VAL A 394 -1.03 19.66 19.29
C VAL A 394 0.39 20.19 19.50
N VAL A 395 0.96 19.84 20.66
CA VAL A 395 2.34 20.13 21.06
C VAL A 395 3.11 18.83 21.32
N GLY A 396 4.42 18.83 21.07
CA GLY A 396 5.33 17.76 21.53
C GLY A 396 5.51 16.56 20.57
N ALA A 397 4.72 16.44 19.50
CA ALA A 397 4.93 15.49 18.43
C ALA A 397 5.73 16.14 17.29
N SER A 398 6.91 15.62 16.96
CA SER A 398 7.69 16.13 15.82
C SER A 398 7.32 15.42 14.52
N SER A 399 7.04 14.12 14.57
CA SER A 399 6.53 13.37 13.43
C SER A 399 5.85 12.08 13.86
N VAL A 400 4.78 11.71 13.17
CA VAL A 400 4.07 10.44 13.31
C VAL A 400 3.88 9.85 11.94
N SER A 401 4.51 8.71 11.67
CA SER A 401 4.34 7.95 10.44
C SER A 401 3.55 6.66 10.72
N ILE A 402 2.42 6.48 10.03
CA ILE A 402 1.60 5.26 10.12
C ILE A 402 1.73 4.45 8.84
N ILE A 403 2.08 3.17 8.98
CA ILE A 403 2.19 2.21 7.88
C ILE A 403 0.99 1.28 7.92
N SER A 404 0.27 1.14 6.83
CA SER A 404 -0.87 0.22 6.74
C SER A 404 -1.08 -0.29 5.31
N GLY A 405 -2.17 -1.01 5.06
CA GLY A 405 -2.57 -1.41 3.71
C GLY A 405 -3.27 -0.31 2.90
N SER A 406 -3.53 0.87 3.48
CA SER A 406 -4.34 1.93 2.85
C SER A 406 -3.84 3.32 3.23
N ALA A 407 -3.60 4.18 2.24
CA ALA A 407 -3.18 5.56 2.52
C ALA A 407 -4.27 6.35 3.24
N GLU A 408 -5.55 6.11 2.94
CA GLU A 408 -6.70 6.68 3.64
C GLU A 408 -6.64 6.40 5.15
N LEU A 409 -6.42 5.12 5.53
CA LEU A 409 -6.35 4.73 6.94
C LEU A 409 -5.10 5.30 7.63
N SER A 410 -3.96 5.25 6.94
CA SER A 410 -2.72 5.78 7.47
C SER A 410 -2.80 7.29 7.76
N ASP A 411 -3.37 8.09 6.86
CA ASP A 411 -3.52 9.56 6.99
C ASP A 411 -4.36 9.92 8.24
N ALA A 412 -5.52 9.26 8.36
CA ALA A 412 -6.42 9.46 9.51
C ALA A 412 -5.77 9.06 10.84
N LEU A 413 -5.09 7.89 10.89
CA LEU A 413 -4.45 7.41 12.10
C LEU A 413 -3.19 8.22 12.46
N ALA A 414 -2.45 8.76 11.50
CA ALA A 414 -1.30 9.63 11.77
C ALA A 414 -1.75 10.90 12.50
N THR A 415 -2.87 11.48 12.05
CA THR A 415 -3.51 12.60 12.74
C THR A 415 -4.00 12.21 14.14
N ALA A 416 -4.71 11.08 14.25
CA ALA A 416 -5.24 10.61 15.54
C ALA A 416 -4.13 10.36 16.57
N VAL A 417 -3.06 9.66 16.18
CA VAL A 417 -1.91 9.36 17.06
C VAL A 417 -1.17 10.63 17.45
N SER A 418 -1.05 11.62 16.54
CA SER A 418 -0.51 12.94 16.89
C SER A 418 -1.32 13.60 18.02
N VAL A 419 -2.65 13.51 17.96
CA VAL A 419 -3.56 14.06 18.99
C VAL A 419 -3.51 13.25 20.30
N LEU A 420 -3.44 11.91 20.23
CA LEU A 420 -3.43 11.02 21.39
C LEU A 420 -2.07 11.04 22.13
N GLY A 421 -0.98 11.37 21.43
CA GLY A 421 0.37 11.30 21.94
C GLY A 421 0.92 9.87 21.99
N ILE A 422 2.18 9.74 22.44
CA ILE A 422 3.00 8.53 22.29
C ILE A 422 2.35 7.30 22.93
N GLU A 423 2.02 7.36 24.22
CA GLU A 423 1.58 6.17 24.96
C GLU A 423 0.21 5.67 24.50
N VAL A 424 -0.79 6.57 24.45
CA VAL A 424 -2.15 6.21 24.05
C VAL A 424 -2.20 5.88 22.56
N GLY A 425 -1.47 6.62 21.73
CA GLY A 425 -1.39 6.40 20.29
C GLY A 425 -0.75 5.05 19.94
N LEU A 426 0.39 4.69 20.53
CA LEU A 426 1.01 3.38 20.28
C LEU A 426 0.15 2.23 20.79
N ASN A 427 -0.50 2.38 21.95
CA ASN A 427 -1.43 1.37 22.47
C ASN A 427 -2.65 1.19 21.56
N LEU A 428 -3.15 2.26 20.91
CA LEU A 428 -4.19 2.15 19.90
C LEU A 428 -3.70 1.35 18.69
N ILE A 429 -2.52 1.69 18.16
CA ILE A 429 -1.96 1.04 16.96
C ILE A 429 -1.69 -0.45 17.21
N ASP A 430 -1.16 -0.80 18.38
CA ASP A 430 -0.90 -2.20 18.77
C ASP A 430 -2.16 -3.08 18.82
N GLN A 431 -3.36 -2.49 18.79
CA GLN A 431 -4.65 -3.20 18.77
C GLN A 431 -5.22 -3.36 17.35
N ILE A 432 -4.59 -2.78 16.33
CA ILE A 432 -5.06 -2.80 14.94
C ILE A 432 -4.11 -3.65 14.10
N ASP A 433 -4.58 -4.85 13.75
CA ASP A 433 -3.80 -5.78 12.93
C ASP A 433 -3.38 -5.15 11.59
N GLY A 434 -2.10 -5.27 11.25
CA GLY A 434 -1.54 -4.80 9.98
C GLY A 434 -1.31 -3.29 9.91
N VAL A 435 -1.38 -2.58 11.04
CA VAL A 435 -1.02 -1.17 11.16
C VAL A 435 0.20 -1.04 12.06
N GLU A 436 1.17 -0.23 11.62
CA GLU A 436 2.38 0.06 12.37
C GLU A 436 2.61 1.57 12.51
N CYS A 437 3.37 1.96 13.52
CA CYS A 437 3.63 3.35 13.83
C CYS A 437 5.11 3.60 14.10
N VAL A 438 5.60 4.73 13.58
CA VAL A 438 6.87 5.36 13.95
C VAL A 438 6.55 6.74 14.48
N PHE A 439 6.87 7.01 15.74
CA PHE A 439 6.66 8.30 16.40
C PHE A 439 8.03 8.89 16.78
N ILE A 440 8.25 10.15 16.41
CA ILE A 440 9.44 10.91 16.78
C ILE A 440 9.00 12.09 17.64
N ASP A 441 9.47 12.11 18.88
CA ASP A 441 9.14 13.19 19.81
C ASP A 441 10.01 14.44 19.60
N ASN A 442 9.66 15.52 20.29
CA ASN A 442 10.40 16.79 20.25
C ASN A 442 11.85 16.74 20.75
N LYS A 443 12.26 15.62 21.38
CA LYS A 443 13.65 15.35 21.77
C LYS A 443 14.36 14.46 20.74
N ARG A 444 13.76 14.24 19.57
CA ARG A 444 14.22 13.35 18.49
C ARG A 444 14.36 11.90 18.92
N LYS A 445 13.63 11.47 19.96
CA LYS A 445 13.61 10.07 20.35
C LYS A 445 12.58 9.31 19.51
N LEU A 446 13.03 8.17 18.99
CA LEU A 446 12.21 7.24 18.22
C LEU A 446 11.40 6.33 19.14
N HIS A 447 10.11 6.18 18.85
CA HIS A 447 9.19 5.24 19.49
C HIS A 447 8.44 4.48 18.38
N VAL A 448 8.27 3.17 18.52
CA VAL A 448 7.66 2.32 17.48
C VAL A 448 6.60 1.40 18.08
N SER A 449 5.60 1.00 17.26
CA SER A 449 4.64 -0.04 17.61
C SER A 449 5.32 -1.40 17.79
N LYS A 450 4.68 -2.33 18.50
CA LYS A 450 5.25 -3.67 18.78
C LYS A 450 5.37 -4.53 17.52
N GLY A 451 4.47 -4.35 16.56
CA GLY A 451 4.45 -5.12 15.31
C GLY A 451 5.55 -4.70 14.32
N LEU A 452 6.09 -3.48 14.47
CA LEU A 452 7.09 -2.95 13.56
C LEU A 452 8.43 -3.64 13.82
N GLN A 453 8.69 -4.68 13.04
CA GLN A 453 10.02 -5.24 12.93
C GLN A 453 10.90 -4.22 12.22
N THR A 454 11.73 -3.51 12.98
CA THR A 454 12.74 -2.62 12.43
C THR A 454 13.76 -3.46 11.67
N TYR A 455 13.62 -3.56 10.34
CA TYR A 455 14.73 -3.95 9.50
C TYR A 455 15.63 -2.73 9.37
N ALA A 456 16.52 -2.54 10.36
CA ALA A 456 17.64 -1.63 10.18
C ALA A 456 18.51 -2.20 9.06
N TYR A 457 18.48 -1.56 7.89
CA TYR A 457 19.43 -1.81 6.80
C TYR A 457 20.59 -0.84 6.91
#